data_AF-A0A3D1R895-F1
#
_entry.id   AF-A0A3D1R895-F1
#
_cell.length_a   1.000
_cell.length_b   1.000
_cell.length_c   1.000
_cell.angle_alpha   90.00
_cell.angle_beta   90.00
_cell.angle_gamma   90.00
#
_symmetry.space_group_name_H-M   'P 1'
#
loop_
_entity.id
_entity.type
_entity.pdbx_description
1 polymer ?
#
loop_
_entity_poly.entity_id
_entity_poly.type
_entity_poly.pdbx_seq_one_letter_code
_entity_poly.pdbx_strand_id
1 'polypeptide(L)'
;MPVPTAIHEARLLFDALSERRERFAGLSGIPDLIDALPGLATALEESERARVATSREVERGSVRIPRQEALRFRANFLRAARFLLRNDDKARKALGRLAKSHALPFLAGDMRRIAALAEEHSGIFAAAHAGLPADLPAQARLLAKQLVRVPDRTTLERRNDAFRQLDRAVRELRAAGRFVLRNEPEALARIASGYRTEKNRRRRVKLGEKRAATRKAAGKSAV
;
A
#
# COMPACT_ATOMS: atom_id res chain seq x y z
N MET A 1 -7.86 -4.12 -3.87
CA MET A 1 -8.11 -4.36 -5.31
C MET A 1 -7.07 -3.54 -6.06
N PRO A 2 -6.43 -4.06 -7.12
CA PRO A 2 -5.54 -3.24 -7.96
C PRO A 2 -6.30 -2.05 -8.56
N VAL A 3 -5.65 -0.89 -8.73
CA VAL A 3 -6.28 0.33 -9.30
C VAL A 3 -6.84 0.12 -10.71
N PRO A 4 -6.11 -0.52 -11.66
CA PRO A 4 -6.66 -0.79 -12.99
C PRO A 4 -7.94 -1.63 -12.93
N THR A 5 -7.99 -2.60 -12.02
CA THR A 5 -9.18 -3.42 -11.79
C THR A 5 -10.33 -2.58 -11.23
N ALA A 6 -10.06 -1.65 -10.33
CA ALA A 6 -11.07 -0.76 -9.76
C ALA A 6 -11.71 0.15 -10.83
N ILE A 7 -10.87 0.76 -11.67
CA ILE A 7 -11.30 1.61 -12.79
C ILE A 7 -12.13 0.79 -13.79
N HIS A 8 -11.64 -0.39 -14.17
CA HIS A 8 -12.35 -1.27 -15.10
C HIS A 8 -13.72 -1.71 -14.54
N GLU A 9 -13.79 -2.14 -13.28
CA GLU A 9 -15.06 -2.49 -12.65
C GLU A 9 -16.03 -1.31 -12.55
N ALA A 10 -15.53 -0.09 -12.33
CA ALA A 10 -16.37 1.10 -12.30
C ALA A 10 -16.95 1.43 -13.68
N ARG A 11 -16.16 1.29 -14.75
CA ARG A 11 -16.64 1.49 -16.13
C ARG A 11 -17.72 0.47 -16.51
N LEU A 12 -17.48 -0.82 -16.24
CA LEU A 12 -18.49 -1.85 -16.47
C LEU A 12 -19.78 -1.61 -15.67
N LEU A 13 -19.64 -1.11 -14.44
CA LEU A 13 -20.79 -0.78 -13.61
C LEU A 13 -21.57 0.41 -14.17
N PHE A 14 -20.88 1.43 -14.69
CA PHE A 14 -21.52 2.55 -15.38
C PHE A 14 -22.31 2.04 -16.58
N ASP A 15 -21.67 1.28 -17.48
CA ASP A 15 -22.31 0.75 -18.69
C ASP A 15 -23.55 -0.09 -18.36
N ALA A 16 -23.50 -0.89 -17.28
CA ALA A 16 -24.62 -1.73 -16.87
C ALA A 16 -25.79 -0.96 -16.21
N LEU A 17 -25.52 0.23 -15.65
CA LEU A 17 -26.51 1.01 -14.90
C LEU A 17 -27.05 2.22 -15.66
N SER A 18 -26.28 2.80 -16.58
CA SER A 18 -26.65 3.99 -17.35
C SER A 18 -27.90 3.75 -18.20
N GLU A 19 -27.99 2.61 -18.88
CA GLU A 19 -29.17 2.18 -19.64
C GLU A 19 -30.44 2.04 -18.78
N ARG A 20 -30.27 1.90 -17.46
CA ARG A 20 -31.35 1.61 -16.51
C ARG A 20 -31.50 2.72 -15.48
N ARG A 21 -30.89 3.88 -15.71
CA ARG A 21 -30.81 5.02 -14.77
C ARG A 21 -32.18 5.39 -14.20
N GLU A 22 -33.22 5.42 -15.04
CA GLU A 22 -34.58 5.78 -14.63
C GLU A 22 -35.16 4.88 -13.53
N ARG A 23 -34.78 3.60 -13.51
CA ARG A 23 -35.22 2.64 -12.48
C ARG A 23 -34.70 2.98 -11.09
N PHE A 24 -33.69 3.84 -11.01
CA PHE A 24 -33.11 4.33 -9.76
C PHE A 24 -33.64 5.70 -9.35
N ALA A 25 -34.56 6.31 -10.11
CA ALA A 25 -35.08 7.66 -9.84
C ALA A 25 -35.73 7.80 -8.45
N GLY A 26 -36.31 6.72 -7.91
CA GLY A 26 -36.89 6.69 -6.56
C GLY A 26 -35.86 6.61 -5.42
N LEU A 27 -34.56 6.49 -5.72
CA LEU A 27 -33.49 6.43 -4.72
C LEU A 27 -32.70 7.73 -4.71
N SER A 28 -32.79 8.48 -3.62
CA SER A 28 -32.10 9.76 -3.46
C SER A 28 -30.59 9.62 -3.68
N GLY A 29 -30.04 10.47 -4.55
CA GLY A 29 -28.61 10.55 -4.86
C GLY A 29 -28.02 9.40 -5.68
N ILE A 30 -28.77 8.32 -5.97
CA ILE A 30 -28.26 7.19 -6.77
C ILE A 30 -28.13 7.56 -8.25
N PRO A 31 -29.11 8.20 -8.92
CA PRO A 31 -28.96 8.63 -10.31
C PRO A 31 -27.73 9.52 -10.52
N ASP A 32 -27.53 10.50 -9.64
CA ASP A 32 -26.38 11.41 -9.70
C ASP A 32 -25.06 10.65 -9.49
N LEU A 33 -25.06 9.63 -8.64
CA LEU A 33 -23.90 8.79 -8.40
C LEU A 33 -23.55 7.88 -9.59
N ILE A 34 -24.56 7.44 -10.36
CA ILE A 34 -24.35 6.75 -11.65
C ILE A 34 -23.66 7.71 -12.61
N ASP A 35 -24.16 8.93 -12.74
CA ASP A 35 -23.64 9.95 -13.67
C ASP A 35 -22.23 10.43 -13.27
N ALA A 36 -21.93 10.46 -11.97
CA ALA A 36 -20.61 10.84 -11.44
C ALA A 36 -19.54 9.74 -11.59
N LEU A 37 -19.93 8.49 -11.88
CA LEU A 37 -19.02 7.34 -11.85
C LEU A 37 -17.86 7.44 -12.86
N PRO A 38 -18.08 7.88 -14.12
CA PRO A 38 -16.99 8.14 -15.07
C PRO A 38 -16.00 9.18 -14.55
N GLY A 39 -16.48 10.26 -13.94
CA GLY A 39 -15.64 11.32 -13.37
C GLY A 39 -14.75 10.81 -12.23
N LEU A 40 -15.31 10.00 -11.33
CA LEU A 40 -14.55 9.36 -10.25
C LEU A 40 -13.49 8.38 -10.78
N ALA A 41 -13.80 7.64 -11.84
CA ALA A 41 -12.85 6.73 -12.48
C ALA A 41 -11.68 7.50 -13.12
N THR A 42 -11.97 8.60 -13.81
CA THR A 42 -10.96 9.50 -14.41
C THR A 42 -10.07 10.12 -13.34
N ALA A 43 -10.63 10.64 -12.24
CA ALA A 43 -9.86 11.20 -11.13
C ALA A 43 -8.89 10.17 -10.50
N LEU A 44 -9.31 8.91 -10.37
CA LEU A 44 -8.42 7.83 -9.93
C LEU A 44 -7.33 7.51 -10.96
N GLU A 45 -7.66 7.52 -12.24
CA GLU A 45 -6.69 7.30 -13.32
C GLU A 45 -5.62 8.40 -13.35
N GLU A 46 -6.03 9.66 -13.29
CA GLU A 46 -5.14 10.82 -13.28
C GLU A 46 -4.23 10.83 -12.05
N SER A 47 -4.77 10.55 -10.86
CA SER A 47 -3.97 10.49 -9.64
C SER A 47 -2.97 9.34 -9.64
N GLU A 48 -3.29 8.17 -10.22
CA GLU A 48 -2.33 7.08 -10.40
C GLU A 48 -1.27 7.43 -11.45
N ARG A 49 -1.64 8.07 -12.57
CA ARG A 49 -0.69 8.56 -13.59
C ARG A 49 0.28 9.58 -12.99
N ALA A 50 -0.21 10.56 -12.24
CA ALA A 50 0.61 11.56 -11.56
C ALA A 50 1.59 10.87 -10.60
N ARG A 51 1.12 9.94 -9.77
CA ARG A 51 1.98 9.16 -8.86
C ARG A 51 3.09 8.41 -9.60
N VAL A 52 2.75 7.76 -10.72
CA VAL A 52 3.73 7.01 -11.54
C VAL A 52 4.72 7.96 -12.20
N ALA A 53 4.26 9.09 -12.73
CA ALA A 53 5.12 10.10 -13.35
C ALA A 53 6.13 10.66 -12.35
N THR A 54 5.68 11.11 -11.17
CA THR A 54 6.60 11.63 -10.15
C THR A 54 7.54 10.52 -9.66
N SER A 55 7.07 9.26 -9.53
CA SER A 55 7.95 8.14 -9.16
C SER A 55 9.05 7.91 -10.19
N ARG A 56 8.72 8.00 -11.48
CA ARG A 56 9.67 7.83 -12.60
C ARG A 56 10.65 8.99 -12.74
N GLU A 57 10.19 10.24 -12.61
CA GLU A 57 11.06 11.44 -12.64
C GLU A 57 12.13 11.37 -11.55
N VAL A 58 11.69 10.93 -10.37
CA VAL A 58 12.55 10.76 -9.23
C VAL A 58 13.56 9.62 -9.42
N GLU A 59 13.16 8.52 -10.03
CA GLU A 59 14.06 7.42 -10.37
C GLU A 59 15.11 7.80 -11.44
N ARG A 60 14.79 8.73 -12.36
CA ARG A 60 15.65 9.09 -13.50
C ARG A 60 16.71 10.15 -13.19
N GLY A 61 16.45 11.13 -12.31
CA GLY A 61 17.29 12.34 -12.23
C GLY A 61 18.18 12.52 -10.99
N SER A 62 17.66 12.30 -9.78
CA SER A 62 18.26 12.92 -8.57
C SER A 62 18.54 11.98 -7.40
N VAL A 63 18.00 10.75 -7.41
CA VAL A 63 17.98 9.90 -6.20
C VAL A 63 18.90 8.68 -6.25
N ARG A 64 19.50 8.38 -7.41
CA ARG A 64 20.40 7.24 -7.54
C ARG A 64 21.62 7.37 -6.61
N ILE A 65 22.20 8.57 -6.50
CA ILE A 65 23.35 8.85 -5.63
C ILE A 65 22.92 8.82 -4.14
N PRO A 66 21.91 9.61 -3.68
CA PRO A 66 21.43 9.55 -2.29
C PRO A 66 20.96 8.15 -1.85
N ARG A 67 20.39 7.35 -2.75
CA ARG A 67 19.96 5.98 -2.46
C ARG A 67 21.13 5.06 -2.16
N GLN A 68 22.17 5.09 -2.99
CA GLN A 68 23.35 4.23 -2.76
C GLN A 68 24.08 4.64 -1.48
N GLU A 69 24.23 5.94 -1.24
CA GLU A 69 24.82 6.47 -0.01
C GLU A 69 24.02 6.04 1.22
N ALA A 70 22.69 6.18 1.21
CA ALA A 70 21.85 5.77 2.33
C ALA A 70 21.84 4.25 2.57
N LEU A 71 21.94 3.44 1.51
CA LEU A 71 22.06 1.99 1.65
C LEU A 71 23.39 1.60 2.30
N ARG A 72 24.50 2.22 1.87
CA ARG A 72 25.83 2.01 2.47
C ARG A 72 25.85 2.47 3.93
N PHE A 73 25.33 3.67 4.19
CA PHE A 73 25.20 4.22 5.54
C PHE A 73 24.39 3.31 6.46
N ARG A 74 23.23 2.81 6.00
CA ARG A 74 22.41 1.84 6.75
C ARG A 74 23.20 0.56 7.07
N ALA A 75 23.92 0.01 6.10
CA ALA A 75 24.68 -1.22 6.28
C ALA A 75 25.82 -1.04 7.31
N ASN A 76 26.57 0.06 7.21
CA ASN A 76 27.66 0.38 8.14
C ASN A 76 27.12 0.63 9.55
N PHE A 77 26.04 1.42 9.68
CA PHE A 77 25.39 1.64 10.98
C PHE A 77 24.90 0.33 11.60
N LEU A 78 24.20 -0.52 10.84
CA LEU A 78 23.71 -1.80 11.36
C LEU A 78 24.84 -2.72 11.82
N ARG A 79 25.98 -2.73 11.10
CA ARG A 79 27.15 -3.52 11.51
C ARG A 79 27.69 -3.04 12.84
N ALA A 80 27.92 -1.73 12.99
CA ALA A 80 28.43 -1.16 14.23
C ALA A 80 27.42 -1.29 15.39
N ALA A 81 26.16 -0.94 15.16
CA ALA A 81 25.11 -0.96 16.17
C ALA A 81 24.84 -2.36 16.72
N ARG A 82 24.94 -3.41 15.89
CA ARG A 82 24.80 -4.81 16.36
C ARG A 82 25.87 -5.19 17.37
N PHE A 83 27.09 -4.68 17.23
CA PHE A 83 28.18 -4.96 18.15
C PHE A 83 28.11 -4.06 19.39
N LEU A 84 27.90 -2.75 19.19
CA LEU A 84 27.88 -1.75 20.24
C LEU A 84 26.68 -1.90 21.18
N LEU A 85 25.50 -2.24 20.64
CA LEU A 85 24.25 -2.37 21.38
C LEU A 85 23.87 -3.84 21.64
N ARG A 86 24.84 -4.76 21.60
CA ARG A 86 24.60 -6.22 21.71
C ARG A 86 23.93 -6.64 23.02
N ASN A 87 24.17 -5.90 24.09
CA ASN A 87 23.67 -6.15 25.44
C ASN A 87 22.35 -5.39 25.74
N ASP A 88 21.86 -4.58 24.81
CA ASP A 88 20.59 -3.85 24.96
C ASP A 88 19.49 -4.53 24.13
N ASP A 89 18.59 -5.24 24.81
CA ASP A 89 17.49 -5.96 24.18
C ASP A 89 16.46 -5.04 23.51
N LYS A 90 16.25 -3.82 24.02
CA LYS A 90 15.35 -2.83 23.42
C LYS A 90 15.95 -2.33 22.11
N ALA A 91 17.24 -1.98 22.13
CA ALA A 91 17.98 -1.57 20.94
C ALA A 91 18.03 -2.68 19.88
N ARG A 92 18.29 -3.93 20.26
CA ARG A 92 18.24 -5.08 19.34
C ARG A 92 16.90 -5.24 18.64
N LYS A 93 15.79 -5.12 19.37
CA LYS A 93 14.44 -5.15 18.78
C LYS A 93 14.22 -3.99 17.80
N ALA A 94 14.74 -2.80 18.11
CA ALA A 94 14.67 -1.65 17.21
C ALA A 94 15.50 -1.87 15.94
N LEU A 95 16.71 -2.42 16.04
CA LEU A 95 17.57 -2.77 14.91
C LEU A 95 16.91 -3.81 13.99
N GLY A 96 16.22 -4.82 14.55
CA GLY A 96 15.46 -5.81 13.78
C GLY A 96 14.29 -5.23 12.97
N ARG A 97 13.86 -3.99 13.25
CA ARG A 97 12.82 -3.29 12.49
C ARG A 97 13.37 -2.45 11.33
N LEU A 98 14.69 -2.29 11.24
CA LEU A 98 15.39 -1.65 10.12
C LEU A 98 15.61 -2.65 8.98
N ALA A 99 15.87 -2.14 7.77
CA ALA A 99 16.23 -2.95 6.59
C ALA A 99 15.16 -3.94 6.11
N LYS A 100 13.88 -3.70 6.42
CA LYS A 100 12.76 -4.52 5.91
C LYS A 100 12.57 -4.44 4.39
N SER A 101 13.06 -3.37 3.76
CA SER A 101 12.93 -3.14 2.30
C SER A 101 14.02 -2.20 1.78
N HIS A 102 14.27 -2.25 0.47
CA HIS A 102 15.13 -1.34 -0.28
C HIS A 102 14.34 -0.25 -1.04
N ALA A 103 13.01 -0.22 -0.89
CA ALA A 103 12.17 0.81 -1.46
C ALA A 103 12.39 2.15 -0.72
N LEU A 104 12.34 3.26 -1.47
CA LEU A 104 12.75 4.59 -1.01
C LEU A 104 11.99 5.08 0.24
N PRO A 105 10.66 4.91 0.39
CA PRO A 105 9.96 5.34 1.60
C PRO A 105 10.41 4.58 2.85
N PHE A 106 10.70 3.28 2.71
CA PHE A 106 11.21 2.47 3.80
C PHE A 106 12.65 2.84 4.15
N LEU A 107 13.47 3.13 3.15
CA LEU A 107 14.85 3.57 3.36
C LEU A 107 14.92 4.94 4.04
N ALA A 108 14.08 5.90 3.65
CA ALA A 108 13.96 7.19 4.33
C ALA A 108 13.46 7.03 5.78
N GLY A 109 12.48 6.14 6.00
CA GLY A 109 12.02 5.78 7.34
C GLY A 109 13.08 5.09 8.19
N ASP A 110 13.96 4.29 7.58
CA ASP A 110 15.11 3.69 8.25
C ASP A 110 16.13 4.76 8.64
N MET A 111 16.44 5.72 7.76
CA MET A 111 17.37 6.82 8.09
C MET A 111 16.89 7.64 9.30
N ARG A 112 15.60 7.95 9.39
CA ARG A 112 15.03 8.65 10.57
C ARG A 112 15.15 7.83 11.85
N ARG A 113 14.94 6.51 11.77
CA ARG A 113 15.07 5.60 12.92
C ARG A 113 16.53 5.41 13.35
N ILE A 114 17.46 5.41 12.39
CA ILE A 114 18.90 5.41 12.68
C ILE A 114 19.30 6.70 13.40
N ALA A 115 18.81 7.86 12.96
CA ALA A 115 19.07 9.13 13.64
C ALA A 115 18.62 9.09 15.11
N ALA A 116 17.38 8.63 15.36
CA ALA A 116 16.84 8.53 16.72
C ALA A 116 17.64 7.55 17.59
N LEU A 117 18.02 6.38 17.06
CA LEU A 117 18.84 5.40 17.79
C LEU A 117 20.26 5.93 18.08
N ALA A 118 20.85 6.68 17.15
CA ALA A 118 22.15 7.28 17.35
C ALA A 118 22.13 8.39 18.42
N GLU A 119 21.03 9.13 18.56
CA GLU A 119 20.85 10.12 19.62
C GLU A 119 20.62 9.46 20.98
N GLU A 120 19.72 8.48 21.05
CA GLU A 120 19.40 7.74 22.29
C GLU A 120 20.65 7.08 22.88
N HIS A 121 21.59 6.65 22.05
CA HIS A 121 22.84 5.99 22.45
C HIS A 121 24.10 6.79 22.08
N SER A 122 24.01 8.13 22.05
CA SER A 122 25.07 9.03 21.58
C SER A 122 26.42 8.80 22.25
N GLY A 123 26.46 8.57 23.57
CA GLY A 123 27.71 8.29 24.29
C GLY A 123 28.43 7.02 23.82
N ILE A 124 27.68 5.97 23.47
CA ILE A 124 28.25 4.70 22.99
C ILE A 124 28.81 4.87 21.57
N PHE A 125 28.09 5.60 20.71
CA PHE A 125 28.53 5.86 19.34
C PHE A 125 29.68 6.86 19.27
N ALA A 126 29.72 7.86 20.15
CA ALA A 126 30.81 8.84 20.23
C ALA A 126 32.14 8.20 20.64
N ALA A 127 32.10 7.21 21.55
CA ALA A 127 33.28 6.47 21.99
C ALA A 127 33.78 5.43 20.96
N ALA A 128 32.99 5.12 19.92
CA ALA A 128 33.31 4.09 18.95
C ALA A 128 33.96 4.67 17.69
N HIS A 129 35.27 4.44 17.49
CA HIS A 129 35.98 4.75 16.25
C HIS A 129 35.66 3.75 15.11
N ALA A 130 34.39 3.51 14.83
CA ALA A 130 33.92 2.42 13.99
C ALA A 130 33.73 2.79 12.49
N GLY A 131 34.55 3.72 11.95
CA GLY A 131 34.38 4.18 10.56
C GLY A 131 33.00 4.79 10.29
N LEU A 132 32.33 5.26 11.34
CA LEU A 132 31.07 5.97 11.27
C LEU A 132 31.34 7.48 11.20
N PRO A 133 30.44 8.25 10.58
CA PRO A 133 30.59 9.70 10.53
C PRO A 133 30.50 10.34 11.91
N ALA A 134 31.20 11.47 12.09
CA ALA A 134 31.27 12.16 13.38
C ALA A 134 29.88 12.57 13.92
N ASP A 135 28.99 13.05 13.04
CA ASP A 135 27.62 13.38 13.37
C ASP A 135 26.64 12.43 12.66
N LEU A 136 26.52 11.23 13.22
CA LEU A 136 25.61 10.17 12.77
C LEU A 136 24.15 10.65 12.67
N PRO A 137 23.56 11.30 13.71
CA PRO A 137 22.19 11.79 13.63
C PRO A 137 21.96 12.80 12.51
N ALA A 138 22.84 13.79 12.35
CA ALA A 138 22.67 14.81 11.32
C ALA A 138 22.79 14.23 9.92
N GLN A 139 23.76 13.35 9.67
CA GLN A 139 23.92 12.73 8.36
C GLN A 139 22.74 11.81 8.01
N ALA A 140 22.24 11.04 8.97
CA ALA A 140 21.05 10.22 8.78
C ALA A 140 19.82 11.08 8.41
N ARG A 141 19.63 12.22 9.08
CA ARG A 141 18.56 13.19 8.74
C ARG A 141 18.75 13.81 7.37
N LEU A 142 19.98 14.16 6.99
CA LEU A 142 20.30 14.71 5.67
C LEU A 142 19.94 13.73 4.56
N LEU A 143 20.41 12.47 4.69
CA LEU A 143 20.08 11.39 3.76
C LEU A 143 18.56 11.15 3.72
N ALA A 144 17.87 11.17 4.87
CA ALA A 144 16.42 11.07 4.90
C ALA A 144 15.74 12.20 4.12
N LYS A 145 16.20 13.44 4.22
CA LYS A 145 15.66 14.59 3.46
C LYS A 145 15.91 14.44 1.97
N GLN A 146 17.12 14.05 1.58
CA GLN A 146 17.49 13.82 0.18
C GLN A 146 16.69 12.66 -0.44
N LEU A 147 16.42 11.60 0.34
CA LEU A 147 15.55 10.48 -0.07
C LEU A 147 14.07 10.83 -0.09
N VAL A 148 13.64 11.92 0.55
CA VAL A 148 12.23 12.37 0.60
C VAL A 148 11.94 13.41 -0.48
N ARG A 149 12.94 13.91 -1.22
CA ARG A 149 12.75 14.59 -2.53
C ARG A 149 12.24 13.64 -3.64
N VAL A 150 11.64 12.52 -3.24
CA VAL A 150 11.06 11.40 -4.00
C VAL A 150 9.59 11.34 -3.61
N PRO A 151 8.64 11.28 -4.53
CA PRO A 151 7.36 11.99 -4.46
C PRO A 151 6.63 11.84 -3.13
N ASP A 152 6.53 12.99 -2.47
CA ASP A 152 5.30 13.66 -2.05
C ASP A 152 4.17 12.78 -1.50
N ARG A 153 4.06 12.76 -0.16
CA ARG A 153 2.92 12.20 0.59
C ARG A 153 1.59 12.65 -0.01
N THR A 154 1.51 13.87 -0.55
CA THR A 154 0.27 14.41 -1.11
C THR A 154 -0.20 13.66 -2.36
N THR A 155 0.70 13.14 -3.20
CA THR A 155 0.30 12.39 -4.42
C THR A 155 -0.27 11.02 -4.07
N LEU A 156 0.31 10.35 -3.07
CA LEU A 156 -0.21 9.08 -2.55
C LEU A 156 -1.54 9.28 -1.81
N GLU A 157 -1.65 10.34 -1.01
CA GLU A 157 -2.88 10.71 -0.30
C GLU A 157 -4.01 11.01 -1.29
N ARG A 158 -3.78 11.89 -2.27
CA ARG A 158 -4.74 12.20 -3.35
C ARG A 158 -5.21 10.94 -4.08
N ARG A 159 -4.30 10.04 -4.44
CA ARG A 159 -4.64 8.76 -5.08
C ARG A 159 -5.48 7.88 -4.17
N ASN A 160 -5.12 7.77 -2.89
CA ASN A 160 -5.87 6.97 -1.93
C ASN A 160 -7.27 7.54 -1.67
N ASP A 161 -7.42 8.86 -1.65
CA ASP A 161 -8.71 9.52 -1.51
C ASP A 161 -9.59 9.32 -2.74
N ALA A 162 -9.05 9.48 -3.95
CA ALA A 162 -9.74 9.14 -5.20
C ALA A 162 -10.20 7.67 -5.21
N PHE A 163 -9.34 6.76 -4.75
CA PHE A 163 -9.69 5.33 -4.63
C PHE A 163 -10.83 5.10 -3.63
N ARG A 164 -10.81 5.77 -2.47
CA ARG A 164 -11.87 5.64 -1.45
C ARG A 164 -13.20 6.18 -1.97
N GLN A 165 -13.19 7.32 -2.67
CA GLN A 165 -14.40 7.89 -3.27
C GLN A 165 -15.01 6.93 -4.30
N LEU A 166 -14.19 6.41 -5.22
CA LEU A 166 -14.65 5.44 -6.22
C LEU A 166 -15.16 4.14 -5.57
N ASP A 167 -14.44 3.57 -4.60
CA ASP A 167 -14.86 2.32 -3.94
C ASP A 167 -16.14 2.50 -3.10
N ARG A 168 -16.36 3.68 -2.51
CA ARG A 168 -17.64 4.01 -1.86
C ARG A 168 -18.77 4.07 -2.89
N ALA A 169 -18.60 4.83 -3.96
CA ALA A 169 -19.60 4.97 -5.02
C ALA A 169 -19.99 3.61 -5.62
N VAL A 170 -19.00 2.80 -6.00
CA VAL A 170 -19.21 1.45 -6.56
C VAL A 170 -19.93 0.53 -5.59
N ARG A 171 -19.65 0.60 -4.28
CA ARG A 171 -20.35 -0.23 -3.28
C ARG A 171 -21.81 0.17 -3.13
N GLU A 172 -22.07 1.47 -3.11
CA GLU A 172 -23.41 2.04 -2.98
C GLU A 172 -24.27 1.67 -4.19
N LEU A 173 -23.75 1.90 -5.40
CA LEU A 173 -24.42 1.54 -6.65
C LEU A 173 -24.70 0.03 -6.75
N ARG A 174 -23.79 -0.83 -6.27
CA ARG A 174 -24.03 -2.28 -6.20
C ARG A 174 -25.04 -2.67 -5.13
N ALA A 175 -25.21 -1.89 -4.06
CA ALA A 175 -26.26 -2.10 -3.07
C ALA A 175 -27.62 -1.70 -3.65
N ALA A 176 -27.71 -0.51 -4.24
CA ALA A 176 -28.89 -0.04 -4.94
C ALA A 176 -29.30 -1.00 -6.06
N GLY A 177 -28.35 -1.44 -6.88
CA GLY A 177 -28.59 -2.41 -7.95
C GLY A 177 -29.14 -3.74 -7.43
N ARG A 178 -28.62 -4.25 -6.31
CA ARG A 178 -29.17 -5.46 -5.67
C ARG A 178 -30.60 -5.30 -5.18
N PHE A 179 -30.99 -4.09 -4.78
CA PHE A 179 -32.35 -3.81 -4.31
C PHE A 179 -33.33 -3.63 -5.47
N VAL A 180 -32.97 -2.81 -6.46
CA VAL A 180 -33.81 -2.46 -7.63
C VAL A 180 -33.93 -3.63 -8.60
N LEU A 181 -32.83 -4.35 -8.85
CA LEU A 181 -32.75 -5.43 -9.84
C LEU A 181 -32.86 -6.82 -9.20
N ARG A 182 -33.45 -6.92 -8.00
CA ARG A 182 -33.52 -8.16 -7.19
C ARG A 182 -34.14 -9.36 -7.92
N ASN A 183 -35.01 -9.10 -8.89
CA ASN A 183 -35.72 -10.13 -9.65
C ASN A 183 -35.05 -10.45 -11.01
N GLU A 184 -33.91 -9.83 -11.33
CA GLU A 184 -33.23 -9.96 -12.61
C GLU A 184 -31.81 -10.54 -12.41
N PRO A 185 -31.66 -11.86 -12.38
CA PRO A 185 -30.37 -12.49 -12.07
C PRO A 185 -29.27 -12.12 -13.09
N GLU A 186 -29.62 -11.98 -14.36
CA GLU A 186 -28.68 -11.56 -15.41
C GLU A 186 -28.17 -10.13 -15.19
N ALA A 187 -29.06 -9.23 -14.79
CA ALA A 187 -28.73 -7.85 -14.45
C ALA A 187 -27.79 -7.79 -13.24
N LEU A 188 -28.08 -8.58 -12.20
CA LEU A 188 -27.24 -8.68 -11.01
C LEU A 188 -25.86 -9.24 -11.31
N ALA A 189 -25.75 -10.19 -12.25
CA ALA A 189 -24.47 -10.74 -12.68
C ALA A 189 -23.58 -9.67 -13.35
N ARG A 190 -24.16 -8.77 -14.15
CA ARG A 190 -23.41 -7.69 -14.84
C ARG A 190 -22.83 -6.64 -13.87
N ILE A 191 -23.54 -6.35 -12.77
CA ILE A 191 -23.07 -5.36 -11.78
C ILE A 191 -22.16 -5.97 -10.69
N ALA A 192 -22.06 -7.31 -10.64
CA ALA A 192 -21.25 -8.01 -9.66
C ALA A 192 -19.75 -7.75 -9.86
N SER A 193 -18.99 -7.75 -8.77
CA SER A 193 -17.53 -7.62 -8.83
C SER A 193 -16.89 -8.93 -9.25
N GLY A 194 -16.44 -9.02 -10.51
CA GLY A 194 -15.66 -10.14 -11.00
C GLY A 194 -14.41 -10.39 -10.16
N TYR A 195 -13.72 -9.32 -9.71
CA TYR A 195 -12.55 -9.44 -8.85
C TYR A 195 -12.88 -10.06 -7.49
N ARG A 196 -13.98 -9.64 -6.84
CA ARG A 196 -14.38 -10.20 -5.54
C ARG A 196 -14.86 -11.64 -5.69
N THR A 197 -15.59 -11.97 -6.75
CA THR A 197 -16.04 -13.34 -7.03
C THR A 197 -14.86 -14.28 -7.17
N GLU A 198 -13.88 -13.93 -8.00
CA GLU A 198 -12.68 -14.75 -8.20
C GLU A 198 -11.82 -14.85 -6.94
N LYS A 199 -11.64 -13.73 -6.21
CA LYS A 199 -10.90 -13.73 -4.94
C LYS A 199 -11.57 -14.64 -3.89
N ASN A 200 -12.89 -14.62 -3.81
CA ASN A 200 -13.64 -15.48 -2.88
C ASN A 200 -13.56 -16.95 -3.30
N ARG A 201 -13.63 -17.25 -4.60
CA ARG A 201 -13.43 -18.60 -5.14
C ARG A 201 -12.07 -19.17 -4.71
N ARG A 202 -10.99 -18.44 -4.94
CA ARG A 202 -9.62 -18.83 -4.51
C ARG A 202 -9.51 -19.05 -3.01
N ARG A 203 -10.18 -18.21 -2.20
CA ARG A 203 -10.20 -18.37 -0.74
C ARG A 203 -10.92 -19.66 -0.31
N ARG A 204 -12.04 -19.99 -0.95
CA ARG A 204 -12.80 -21.22 -0.65
C ARG A 204 -11.99 -22.48 -0.99
N VAL A 205 -11.32 -22.49 -2.14
CA VAL A 205 -10.42 -23.60 -2.54
C VAL A 205 -9.31 -23.80 -1.50
N LYS A 206 -8.59 -22.73 -1.14
CA LYS A 206 -7.53 -22.80 -0.11
C LYS A 206 -8.04 -23.26 1.26
N LEU A 207 -9.25 -22.84 1.64
CA LEU A 207 -9.85 -23.27 2.90
C LEU A 207 -10.20 -24.76 2.86
N GLY A 208 -10.68 -25.25 1.71
CA GLY A 208 -10.95 -26.67 1.47
C GLY A 208 -9.68 -27.52 1.56
N GLU A 209 -8.60 -27.10 0.88
CA GLU A 209 -7.29 -27.75 0.93
C GLU A 209 -6.74 -27.83 2.35
N LYS A 210 -6.81 -26.72 3.11
CA LYS A 210 -6.40 -26.71 4.53
C LYS A 210 -7.22 -27.70 5.36
N ARG A 211 -8.55 -27.70 5.22
CA ARG A 211 -9.43 -28.63 5.96
C ARG A 211 -9.14 -30.09 5.61
N ALA A 212 -8.87 -30.39 4.34
CA ALA A 212 -8.48 -31.73 3.89
C ALA A 212 -7.12 -32.16 4.47
N ALA A 213 -6.13 -31.27 4.47
CA ALA A 213 -4.82 -31.51 5.07
C ALA A 213 -4.91 -31.76 6.59
N THR A 214 -5.72 -30.97 7.31
CA THR A 214 -5.95 -31.16 8.76
C THR A 214 -6.63 -32.49 9.07
N ARG A 215 -7.62 -32.91 8.27
CA ARG A 215 -8.26 -34.23 8.42
C ARG A 215 -7.29 -35.38 8.16
N LYS A 216 -6.43 -35.26 7.16
CA LYS A 216 -5.40 -36.28 6.84
C LYS A 216 -4.33 -36.38 7.93
N ALA A 217 -3.98 -35.27 8.57
CA ALA A 217 -3.06 -35.25 9.71
C ALA A 217 -3.70 -35.88 10.97
N ALA A 218 -4.95 -35.55 11.27
CA ALA A 218 -5.68 -36.13 12.42
C ALA A 218 -5.91 -37.65 12.28
N GLY A 219 -6.19 -38.15 11.07
CA GLY A 219 -6.33 -39.58 10.81
C GLY A 219 -5.03 -40.38 10.85
N LYS A 220 -3.86 -39.72 10.76
CA LYS A 220 -2.54 -40.37 10.89
C LYS A 220 -2.02 -40.44 12.33
N SER A 221 -2.64 -39.73 13.28
CA SER A 221 -2.28 -39.79 14.70
C SER A 221 -3.15 -40.76 15.51
N ALA A 222 -4.07 -41.47 14.86
CA ALA A 222 -5.00 -42.42 15.47
C ALA A 222 -4.69 -43.89 15.13
N VAL A 223 -3.51 -44.15 14.56
CA VAL A 223 -2.95 -45.49 14.25
C VAL A 223 -1.55 -45.52 14.83
#